data_AF-A0A3M1KYL9-F1
#
_entry.id   AF-A0A3M1KYL9-F1
#
_cell.length_a   1.000
_cell.length_b   1.000
_cell.length_c   1.000
_cell.angle_alpha   90.00
_cell.angle_beta   90.00
_cell.angle_gamma   90.00
#
_symmetry.space_group_name_H-M   'P 1'
#
loop_
_entity.id
_entity.type
_entity.pdbx_description
1 polymer ?
#
loop_
_entity_poly.entity_id
_entity_poly.type
_entity_poly.pdbx_seq_one_letter_code
_entity_poly.pdbx_strand_id
1 'polypeptide(L)'
;RDEHWLQKGIEKRVVALGQGADKLGMVFGVPPREGVVRIGLARAVRKAGPLTRLRQWLAVLPLLVFGSALWMVRPRRDPIGWRWRGSGELFFWLFLATFAVGYVNPRYMLPAYPIGAAVCAIAYDRSTARGRRWLAMGMVAVIAYGGLSWVDVRAAATSGSQQRIEDLVERLEQAGIRYCYSAAPMYHAVFASGERVVMSALQKDRYPPYGEMVGRAERICYLYRDDQRTKRQHVAFMRLLARKHVTYDKFRVRDFTVLYDFEPRSAITEADIERVRHQERTRIGIENLLPLDR
;
A
#
# COMPACT_ATOMS: atom_id res chain seq x y z
N ARG A 1 -1.46 14.04 17.87
CA ARG A 1 -1.81 12.70 17.35
C ARG A 1 -1.88 11.63 18.46
N ASP A 2 -1.47 11.95 19.70
CA ASP A 2 -1.23 10.94 20.77
C ASP A 2 -2.10 11.04 22.04
N GLU A 3 -3.01 12.02 22.17
CA GLU A 3 -3.93 12.06 23.33
C GLU A 3 -4.96 10.91 23.32
N HIS A 4 -5.28 10.38 22.13
CA HIS A 4 -6.11 9.19 21.98
C HIS A 4 -5.44 7.87 22.41
N TRP A 5 -4.14 7.88 22.75
CA TRP A 5 -3.41 6.68 23.14
C TRP A 5 -3.59 6.35 24.62
N LEU A 6 -3.65 7.37 25.47
CA LEU A 6 -3.81 7.23 26.92
C LEU A 6 -5.22 6.77 27.33
N GLN A 7 -6.26 7.23 26.63
CA GLN A 7 -7.68 6.90 26.92
C GLN A 7 -8.15 5.51 26.46
N LYS A 8 -7.32 4.71 25.80
CA LYS A 8 -7.73 3.39 25.28
C LYS A 8 -7.56 2.32 26.37
N GLY A 9 -8.67 1.74 26.81
CA GLY A 9 -8.71 0.56 27.68
C GLY A 9 -7.92 -0.63 27.11
N ILE A 10 -7.59 -1.58 27.98
CA ILE A 10 -6.68 -2.72 27.72
C ILE A 10 -7.02 -3.45 26.41
N GLU A 11 -8.30 -3.67 26.14
CA GLU A 11 -8.77 -4.36 24.93
C GLU A 11 -8.39 -3.61 23.63
N LYS A 12 -8.51 -2.28 23.62
CA LYS A 12 -8.08 -1.44 22.47
C LYS A 12 -6.56 -1.41 22.33
N ARG A 13 -5.79 -1.62 23.41
CA ARG A 13 -4.33 -1.73 23.38
C ARG A 13 -3.87 -3.09 22.83
N VAL A 14 -4.54 -4.18 23.22
CA VAL A 14 -4.29 -5.52 22.64
C VAL A 14 -4.59 -5.54 21.14
N VAL A 15 -5.71 -4.93 20.72
CA VAL A 15 -6.02 -4.79 19.29
C VAL A 15 -4.99 -3.93 18.56
N ALA A 16 -4.50 -2.85 19.19
CA ALA A 16 -3.44 -2.01 18.61
C ALA A 16 -2.09 -2.74 18.49
N LEU A 17 -1.74 -3.56 19.48
CA LEU A 17 -0.54 -4.42 19.45
C LEU A 17 -0.66 -5.50 18.37
N GLY A 18 -1.83 -6.14 18.25
CA GLY A 18 -2.12 -7.08 17.15
C GLY A 18 -1.99 -6.41 15.79
N GLN A 19 -2.54 -5.20 15.63
CA GLN A 19 -2.36 -4.40 14.40
C GLN A 19 -0.91 -3.99 14.16
N GLY A 20 -0.13 -3.73 15.21
CA GLY A 20 1.30 -3.47 15.12
C GLY A 20 2.08 -4.69 14.63
N ALA A 21 1.79 -5.85 15.20
CA ALA A 21 2.39 -7.13 14.80
C ALA A 21 2.02 -7.50 13.35
N ASP A 22 0.76 -7.28 12.94
CA ASP A 22 0.33 -7.51 11.55
C ASP A 22 0.98 -6.52 10.58
N LYS A 23 1.19 -5.26 10.98
CA LYS A 23 1.96 -4.29 10.20
C LYS A 23 3.40 -4.75 10.00
N LEU A 24 4.05 -5.21 11.07
CA LEU A 24 5.41 -5.76 11.01
C LEU A 24 5.46 -7.04 10.17
N GLY A 25 4.45 -7.91 10.29
CA GLY A 25 4.32 -9.08 9.42
C GLY A 25 4.26 -8.70 7.96
N MET A 26 3.43 -7.71 7.58
CA MET A 26 3.33 -7.23 6.20
C MET A 26 4.67 -6.72 5.64
N VAL A 27 5.54 -6.18 6.50
CA VAL A 27 6.90 -5.80 6.10
C VAL A 27 7.59 -7.01 5.53
N PHE A 28 7.59 -8.12 6.27
CA PHE A 28 8.18 -9.41 5.92
C PHE A 28 7.27 -10.22 4.98
N GLY A 29 6.43 -9.55 4.19
CA GLY A 29 5.56 -10.18 3.22
C GLY A 29 4.41 -11.00 3.80
N VAL A 30 4.24 -11.07 5.13
CA VAL A 30 3.15 -11.82 5.76
C VAL A 30 1.82 -11.17 5.39
N PRO A 31 0.87 -11.91 4.78
CA PRO A 31 -0.45 -11.37 4.53
C PRO A 31 -1.18 -11.10 5.86
N PRO A 32 -1.91 -9.99 5.98
CA PRO A 32 -2.59 -9.64 7.21
C PRO A 32 -3.70 -10.63 7.54
N ARG A 33 -3.96 -10.82 8.83
CA ARG A 33 -5.04 -11.69 9.32
C ARG A 33 -6.41 -11.19 8.85
N GLU A 34 -7.37 -12.10 8.72
CA GLU A 34 -8.73 -11.80 8.26
C GLU A 34 -9.42 -10.70 9.09
N GLY A 35 -9.14 -10.64 10.40
CA GLY A 35 -9.67 -9.64 11.32
C GLY A 35 -9.14 -8.20 11.11
N VAL A 36 -8.12 -8.00 10.27
CA VAL A 36 -7.54 -6.66 10.05
C VAL A 36 -8.24 -5.96 8.88
N VAL A 37 -9.32 -5.26 9.20
CA VAL A 37 -10.19 -4.57 8.21
C VAL A 37 -9.52 -3.30 7.62
N ARG A 38 -8.57 -2.68 8.32
CA ARG A 38 -8.06 -1.33 8.00
C ARG A 38 -7.00 -1.24 6.88
N ILE A 39 -6.54 -2.36 6.31
CA ILE A 39 -5.42 -2.32 5.36
C ILE A 39 -5.88 -2.09 3.91
N GLY A 40 -7.19 -1.99 3.65
CA GLY A 40 -7.71 -1.70 2.31
C GLY A 40 -7.46 -2.83 1.29
N LEU A 41 -7.14 -4.03 1.77
CA LEU A 41 -7.01 -5.23 0.95
C LEU A 41 -8.39 -5.87 0.75
N ALA A 42 -8.64 -6.35 -0.47
CA ALA A 42 -9.88 -7.05 -0.82
C ALA A 42 -10.06 -8.31 0.07
N ARG A 43 -11.31 -8.66 0.38
CA ARG A 43 -11.64 -9.81 1.25
C ARG A 43 -11.12 -11.14 0.68
N ALA A 44 -11.04 -11.25 -0.66
CA ALA A 44 -10.48 -12.40 -1.35
C ALA A 44 -8.98 -12.60 -1.08
N VAL A 45 -8.21 -11.51 -0.94
CA VAL A 45 -6.78 -11.55 -0.58
C VAL A 45 -6.59 -11.90 0.91
N ARG A 46 -7.64 -11.77 1.71
CA ARG A 46 -7.64 -12.09 3.15
C ARG A 46 -7.98 -13.54 3.47
N LYS A 47 -8.62 -14.30 2.56
CA LYS A 47 -8.92 -15.72 2.80
C LYS A 47 -7.62 -16.50 2.94
N ALA A 48 -7.26 -16.81 4.18
CA ALA A 48 -5.97 -17.43 4.50
C ALA A 48 -6.02 -18.93 4.15
N GLY A 49 -5.26 -19.33 3.13
CA GLY A 49 -4.97 -20.74 2.89
C GLY A 49 -4.09 -21.34 4.01
N PRO A 50 -3.90 -22.67 4.06
CA PRO A 50 -3.04 -23.31 5.05
C PRO A 50 -1.60 -22.79 5.02
N LEU A 51 -1.05 -22.49 3.83
CA LEU A 51 0.27 -21.87 3.65
C LEU A 51 0.34 -20.45 4.24
N THR A 52 -0.75 -19.68 4.11
CA THR A 52 -0.85 -18.34 4.68
C THR A 52 -0.75 -18.36 6.20
N ARG A 53 -1.42 -19.30 6.87
CA ARG A 53 -1.35 -19.46 8.33
C ARG A 53 0.05 -19.87 8.77
N LEU A 54 0.67 -20.83 8.07
CA LEU A 54 2.04 -21.24 8.36
C LEU A 54 3.01 -20.06 8.25
N ARG A 55 2.90 -19.23 7.20
CA ARG A 55 3.72 -18.03 7.06
C ARG A 55 3.49 -16.99 8.13
N GLN A 56 2.25 -16.80 8.60
CA GLN A 56 1.96 -15.92 9.72
C GLN A 56 2.67 -16.37 11.00
N TRP A 57 2.79 -17.68 11.22
CA TRP A 57 3.60 -18.23 12.32
C TRP A 57 5.10 -18.06 12.08
N LEU A 58 5.57 -18.33 10.86
CA LEU A 58 6.99 -18.21 10.49
C LEU A 58 7.47 -16.75 10.36
N ALA A 59 6.58 -15.77 10.42
CA ALA A 59 6.88 -14.33 10.45
C ALA A 59 7.89 -13.93 11.54
N VAL A 60 7.96 -14.73 12.61
CA VAL A 60 8.93 -14.55 13.70
C VAL A 60 10.37 -14.82 13.26
N LEU A 61 10.59 -15.63 12.21
CA LEU A 61 11.93 -16.00 11.75
C LEU A 61 12.76 -14.80 11.27
N PRO A 62 12.27 -13.95 10.32
CA PRO A 62 12.97 -12.71 9.97
C PRO A 62 13.25 -11.81 11.18
N LEU A 63 12.30 -11.69 12.11
CA LEU A 63 12.47 -10.88 13.31
C LEU A 63 13.58 -11.40 14.22
N LEU A 64 13.66 -12.71 14.43
CA LEU A 64 14.71 -13.33 15.25
C LEU A 64 16.08 -13.19 14.58
N VAL A 65 16.17 -13.42 13.27
CA VAL A 65 17.43 -13.36 12.53
C VAL A 65 17.94 -11.93 12.42
N PHE A 66 17.11 -10.98 11.96
CA PHE A 66 17.53 -9.58 11.90
C PHE A 66 17.73 -8.98 13.29
N GLY A 67 16.88 -9.32 14.27
CA GLY A 67 17.02 -8.88 15.65
C GLY A 67 18.31 -9.35 16.31
N SER A 68 18.66 -10.64 16.13
CA SER A 68 19.93 -11.17 16.63
C SER A 68 21.13 -10.53 15.94
N ALA A 69 21.11 -10.39 14.61
CA ALA A 69 22.18 -9.71 13.87
C ALA A 69 22.35 -8.25 14.33
N LEU A 70 21.25 -7.49 14.47
CA LEU A 70 21.25 -6.12 15.01
C LEU A 70 21.82 -6.05 16.41
N TRP A 71 21.43 -6.99 17.28
CA TRP A 71 21.96 -7.06 18.65
C TRP A 71 23.47 -7.26 18.66
N MET A 72 24.01 -8.01 17.69
CA MET A 72 25.46 -8.26 17.59
C MET A 72 26.24 -7.05 17.06
N VAL A 73 25.64 -6.25 16.16
CA VAL A 73 26.26 -5.04 15.60
C VAL A 73 25.93 -3.75 16.34
N ARG A 74 25.12 -3.82 17.41
CA ARG A 74 24.71 -2.63 18.17
C ARG A 74 25.92 -1.87 18.73
N PRO A 75 25.84 -0.53 18.84
CA PRO A 75 26.83 0.24 19.58
C PRO A 75 26.99 -0.32 21.00
N ARG A 76 28.24 -0.41 21.47
CA ARG A 76 28.53 -0.82 22.85
C ARG A 76 29.09 0.36 23.63
N ARG A 77 28.65 0.46 24.88
CA ARG A 77 29.18 1.43 25.84
C ARG A 77 30.35 0.77 26.55
N ASP A 78 31.53 1.35 26.37
CA ASP A 78 32.71 1.04 27.16
C ASP A 78 32.80 2.04 28.33
N PRO A 79 33.66 1.83 29.35
CA PRO A 79 33.76 2.71 30.52
C PRO A 79 34.06 4.18 30.19
N ILE A 80 34.68 4.43 29.03
CA ILE A 80 35.10 5.78 28.56
C ILE A 80 34.01 6.43 27.68
N GLY A 81 32.96 5.70 27.29
CA GLY A 81 31.87 6.21 26.47
C GLY A 81 31.42 5.25 25.37
N TRP A 82 30.64 5.76 24.42
CA TRP A 82 30.22 5.00 23.25
C TRP A 82 31.37 4.91 22.25
N ARG A 83 31.76 3.68 21.90
CA ARG A 83 32.77 3.43 20.87
C ARG A 83 32.15 2.79 19.64
N TRP A 84 32.49 3.33 18.49
CA TRP A 84 32.15 2.78 17.18
C TRP A 84 33.26 1.82 16.77
N ARG A 85 32.93 0.53 16.56
CA ARG A 85 33.90 -0.49 16.13
C ARG A 85 33.96 -0.64 14.62
N GLY A 86 33.14 0.07 13.86
CA GLY A 86 33.22 0.14 12.40
C GLY A 86 31.91 0.56 11.74
N SER A 87 31.72 0.13 10.49
CA SER A 87 30.53 0.43 9.68
C SER A 87 29.26 -0.30 10.15
N GLY A 88 29.38 -1.36 10.96
CA GLY A 88 28.23 -2.11 11.47
C GLY A 88 27.25 -1.27 12.30
N GLU A 89 27.77 -0.34 13.09
CA GLU A 89 27.00 0.60 13.89
C GLU A 89 26.24 1.61 13.02
N LEU A 90 26.82 2.02 11.88
CA LEU A 90 26.11 2.85 10.89
C LEU A 90 24.93 2.08 10.29
N PHE A 91 25.15 0.83 9.85
CA PHE A 91 24.09 -0.01 9.31
C PHE A 91 23.00 -0.34 10.34
N PHE A 92 23.35 -0.48 11.62
CA PHE A 92 22.39 -0.60 12.71
C PHE A 92 21.45 0.61 12.77
N TRP A 93 21.99 1.83 12.76
CA TRP A 93 21.18 3.05 12.80
C TRP A 93 20.34 3.25 11.54
N LEU A 94 20.90 2.96 10.36
CA LEU A 94 20.15 3.00 9.10
C LEU A 94 19.01 1.98 9.07
N PHE A 95 19.22 0.78 9.61
CA PHE A 95 18.16 -0.22 9.74
C PHE A 95 17.07 0.26 10.69
N LEU A 96 17.45 0.79 11.86
CA LEU A 96 16.49 1.28 12.84
C LEU A 96 15.67 2.46 12.29
N ALA A 97 16.31 3.38 11.57
CA ALA A 97 15.64 4.50 10.92
C ALA A 97 14.66 4.04 9.84
N THR A 98 15.09 3.15 8.93
CA THR A 98 14.21 2.59 7.89
C THR A 98 13.06 1.78 8.49
N PHE A 99 13.31 1.07 9.59
CA PHE A 99 12.28 0.35 10.32
C PHE A 99 11.25 1.30 10.96
N ALA A 100 11.71 2.38 11.60
CA ALA A 100 10.86 3.40 12.22
C ALA A 100 10.00 4.15 11.20
N VAL A 101 10.59 4.60 10.08
CA VAL A 101 9.86 5.23 8.97
C VAL A 101 8.87 4.23 8.35
N GLY A 102 9.31 2.99 8.24
CA GLY A 102 8.54 1.86 7.77
C GLY A 102 7.29 1.52 8.56
N TYR A 103 7.36 1.65 9.88
CA TYR A 103 6.21 1.45 10.77
C TYR A 103 5.04 2.39 10.41
N VAL A 104 5.34 3.59 9.92
CA VAL A 104 4.34 4.57 9.45
C VAL A 104 3.74 4.12 8.12
N ASN A 105 4.57 3.59 7.21
CA ASN A 105 4.14 3.10 5.92
C ASN A 105 5.05 1.95 5.45
N PRO A 106 4.56 0.69 5.39
CA PRO A 106 5.38 -0.49 5.09
C PRO A 106 6.16 -0.39 3.77
N ARG A 107 5.72 0.45 2.83
CA ARG A 107 6.41 0.68 1.56
C ARG A 107 7.80 1.30 1.73
N TYR A 108 8.01 2.06 2.80
CA TYR A 108 9.32 2.67 3.09
C TYR A 108 10.30 1.70 3.75
N MET A 109 9.92 0.44 3.98
CA MET A 109 10.83 -0.61 4.49
C MET A 109 11.53 -1.39 3.38
N LEU A 110 11.24 -1.10 2.10
CA LEU A 110 11.97 -1.71 0.99
C LEU A 110 13.50 -1.58 1.14
N PRO A 111 14.06 -0.41 1.56
CA PRO A 111 15.48 -0.29 1.83
C PRO A 111 15.98 -1.04 3.07
N ALA A 112 15.10 -1.41 4.01
CA ALA A 112 15.50 -2.15 5.22
C ALA A 112 16.00 -3.56 4.89
N TYR A 113 15.58 -4.15 3.76
CA TYR A 113 16.03 -5.46 3.30
C TYR A 113 17.52 -5.54 2.95
N PRO A 114 18.05 -4.73 2.00
CA PRO A 114 19.48 -4.73 1.70
C PRO A 114 20.33 -4.31 2.90
N ILE A 115 19.84 -3.37 3.73
CA ILE A 115 20.52 -2.99 4.99
C ILE A 115 20.56 -4.17 5.96
N GLY A 116 19.45 -4.87 6.16
CA GLY A 116 19.37 -6.05 7.02
C GLY A 116 20.29 -7.18 6.55
N ALA A 117 20.41 -7.39 5.23
CA ALA A 117 21.36 -8.34 4.67
C ALA A 117 22.83 -7.96 4.99
N ALA A 118 23.19 -6.68 4.84
CA ALA A 118 24.52 -6.19 5.23
C ALA A 118 24.78 -6.37 6.74
N VAL A 119 23.79 -6.07 7.59
CA VAL A 119 23.87 -6.30 9.04
C VAL A 119 24.09 -7.78 9.37
N CYS A 120 23.35 -8.69 8.71
CA CYS A 120 23.54 -10.13 8.87
C CYS A 120 24.94 -10.60 8.43
N ALA A 121 25.45 -10.08 7.32
CA ALA A 121 26.80 -10.41 6.84
C ALA A 121 27.89 -9.96 7.83
N ILE A 122 27.79 -8.73 8.34
CA ILE A 122 28.72 -8.21 9.35
C ILE A 122 28.62 -9.00 10.66
N ALA A 123 27.40 -9.35 11.09
CA ALA A 123 27.20 -10.17 12.28
C ALA A 123 27.78 -11.58 12.10
N TYR A 124 27.63 -12.18 10.92
CA TYR A 124 28.18 -13.49 10.59
C TYR A 124 29.72 -13.47 10.65
N ASP A 125 30.35 -12.49 10.03
CA ASP A 125 31.81 -12.34 10.03
C ASP A 125 32.38 -12.20 11.46
N ARG A 126 31.71 -11.40 12.30
CA ARG A 126 32.10 -11.16 13.70
C ARG A 126 31.75 -12.29 14.68
N SER A 127 31.11 -13.36 14.21
CA SER A 127 30.60 -14.43 15.07
C SER A 127 31.61 -15.56 15.31
N THR A 128 31.51 -16.17 16.49
CA THR A 128 32.22 -17.44 16.78
C THR A 128 31.74 -18.55 15.84
N ALA A 129 32.49 -19.66 15.73
CA ALA A 129 32.11 -20.77 14.85
C ALA A 129 30.68 -21.31 15.11
N ARG A 130 30.27 -21.39 16.39
CA ARG A 130 28.89 -21.74 16.78
C ARG A 130 27.89 -20.65 16.37
N GLY A 131 28.20 -19.37 16.59
CA GLY A 131 27.34 -18.25 16.17
C GLY A 131 27.15 -18.18 14.66
N ARG A 132 28.21 -18.44 13.88
CA ARG A 132 28.16 -18.51 12.42
C ARG A 132 27.18 -19.57 11.92
N ARG A 133 27.20 -20.78 12.49
CA ARG A 133 26.24 -21.84 12.13
C ARG A 133 24.79 -21.41 12.39
N TRP A 134 24.52 -20.81 13.54
CA TRP A 134 23.18 -20.31 13.87
C TRP A 134 22.72 -19.20 12.93
N LEU A 135 23.56 -18.21 12.65
CA LEU A 135 23.23 -17.13 11.72
C LEU A 135 23.04 -17.65 10.30
N ALA A 136 23.88 -18.58 9.82
CA ALA A 136 23.72 -19.22 8.52
C ALA A 136 22.39 -19.94 8.39
N MET A 137 22.04 -20.78 9.38
CA MET A 137 20.73 -21.44 9.43
C MET A 137 19.58 -20.44 9.42
N GLY A 138 19.70 -19.36 10.21
CA GLY A 138 18.72 -18.28 10.24
C GLY A 138 18.55 -17.60 8.89
N MET A 139 19.65 -17.24 8.22
CA MET A 139 19.63 -16.63 6.89
C MET A 139 18.98 -17.56 5.85
N VAL A 140 19.33 -18.86 5.86
CA VAL A 140 18.69 -19.87 5.00
C VAL A 140 17.19 -19.94 5.26
N ALA A 141 16.77 -19.94 6.53
CA ALA A 141 15.35 -19.94 6.89
C ALA A 141 14.61 -18.68 6.41
N VAL A 142 15.24 -17.49 6.48
CA VAL A 142 14.68 -16.24 5.95
C VAL A 142 14.58 -16.26 4.43
N ILE A 143 15.59 -16.80 3.73
CA ILE A 143 15.55 -16.96 2.27
C ILE A 143 14.43 -17.92 1.86
N ALA A 144 14.32 -19.08 2.52
CA ALA A 144 13.26 -20.04 2.26
C ALA A 144 11.88 -19.44 2.52
N TYR A 145 11.73 -18.71 3.63
CA TYR A 145 10.52 -17.96 3.96
C TYR A 145 10.19 -16.88 2.90
N GLY A 146 11.19 -16.17 2.38
CA GLY A 146 11.05 -15.23 1.27
C GLY A 146 10.61 -15.91 -0.03
N GLY A 147 11.19 -17.07 -0.35
CA GLY A 147 10.80 -17.90 -1.49
C GLY A 147 9.33 -18.34 -1.42
N LEU A 148 8.91 -18.87 -0.25
CA LEU A 148 7.51 -19.22 0.00
C LEU A 148 6.58 -17.99 -0.15
N SER A 149 7.05 -16.83 0.32
CA SER A 149 6.31 -15.58 0.18
C SER A 149 6.11 -15.17 -1.27
N TRP A 150 7.14 -15.34 -2.11
CA TRP A 150 7.06 -15.05 -3.53
C TRP A 150 6.14 -16.01 -4.28
N VAL A 151 6.19 -17.32 -3.96
CA VAL A 151 5.27 -18.32 -4.54
C VAL A 151 3.83 -17.98 -4.22
N ASP A 152 3.53 -17.63 -2.97
CA ASP A 152 2.18 -17.21 -2.57
C ASP A 152 1.75 -15.92 -3.27
N VAL A 153 2.62 -14.92 -3.36
CA VAL A 153 2.31 -13.67 -4.08
C VAL A 153 2.06 -13.96 -5.56
N ARG A 154 2.84 -14.86 -6.18
CA ARG A 154 2.65 -15.28 -7.56
C ARG A 154 1.35 -16.07 -7.76
N ALA A 155 0.98 -16.93 -6.82
CA ALA A 155 -0.27 -17.68 -6.85
C ALA A 155 -1.49 -16.76 -6.61
N ALA A 156 -1.37 -15.79 -5.70
CA ALA A 156 -2.41 -14.79 -5.41
C ALA A 156 -2.52 -13.72 -6.52
N ALA A 157 -1.41 -13.39 -7.18
CA ALA A 157 -1.37 -12.67 -8.43
C ALA A 157 -1.78 -13.61 -9.58
N THR A 158 -2.99 -14.16 -9.49
CA THR A 158 -3.60 -14.92 -10.59
C THR A 158 -3.48 -14.10 -11.89
N SER A 159 -3.19 -14.76 -13.01
CA SER A 159 -3.19 -14.21 -14.38
C SER A 159 -4.39 -13.30 -14.68
N GLY A 160 -5.53 -13.55 -14.01
CA GLY A 160 -6.72 -12.72 -14.07
C GLY A 160 -6.52 -11.26 -13.65
N SER A 161 -5.51 -10.89 -12.86
CA SER A 161 -5.29 -9.46 -12.54
C SER A 161 -4.74 -8.67 -13.72
N GLN A 162 -3.77 -9.24 -14.43
CA GLN A 162 -3.19 -8.59 -15.60
C GLN A 162 -4.20 -8.59 -16.76
N GLN A 163 -4.82 -9.74 -17.01
CA GLN A 163 -5.88 -9.86 -18.02
C GLN A 163 -7.06 -8.92 -17.74
N ARG A 164 -7.48 -8.74 -16.48
CA ARG A 164 -8.52 -7.75 -16.11
C ARG A 164 -8.15 -6.32 -16.51
N ILE A 165 -6.88 -5.95 -16.38
CA ILE A 165 -6.38 -4.63 -16.72
C ILE A 165 -6.30 -4.49 -18.25
N GLU A 166 -5.82 -5.52 -18.94
CA GLU A 166 -5.76 -5.57 -20.41
C GLU A 166 -7.17 -5.44 -21.02
N ASP A 167 -8.14 -6.24 -20.56
CA ASP A 167 -9.56 -6.12 -20.97
C ASP A 167 -10.10 -4.70 -20.74
N LEU A 168 -9.76 -4.07 -19.60
CA LEU A 168 -10.20 -2.71 -19.29
C LEU A 168 -9.59 -1.69 -20.26
N VAL A 169 -8.28 -1.76 -20.48
CA VAL A 169 -7.56 -0.85 -21.39
C VAL A 169 -8.09 -1.01 -22.80
N GLU A 170 -8.21 -2.24 -23.30
CA GLU A 170 -8.73 -2.54 -24.63
C GLU A 170 -10.15 -1.98 -24.80
N ARG A 171 -11.02 -2.16 -23.79
CA ARG A 171 -12.39 -1.64 -23.86
C ARG A 171 -12.44 -0.10 -23.84
N LEU A 172 -11.57 0.55 -23.08
CA LEU A 172 -11.45 2.02 -23.08
C LEU A 172 -10.98 2.53 -24.45
N GLU A 173 -10.00 1.85 -25.06
CA GLU A 173 -9.51 2.18 -26.40
C GLU A 173 -10.57 1.99 -27.48
N GLN A 174 -11.30 0.88 -27.46
CA GLN A 174 -12.43 0.62 -28.36
C GLN A 174 -13.52 1.70 -28.24
N ALA A 175 -13.73 2.23 -27.03
CA ALA A 175 -14.67 3.33 -26.80
C ALA A 175 -14.10 4.72 -27.15
N GLY A 176 -12.83 4.82 -27.56
CA GLY A 176 -12.15 6.10 -27.83
C GLY A 176 -11.92 6.93 -26.56
N ILE A 177 -11.80 6.29 -25.40
CA ILE A 177 -11.64 6.93 -24.09
C ILE A 177 -10.18 6.86 -23.67
N ARG A 178 -9.53 8.02 -23.63
CA ARG A 178 -8.10 8.13 -23.30
C ARG A 178 -7.81 8.65 -21.89
N TYR A 179 -8.69 9.50 -21.34
CA TYR A 179 -8.42 10.24 -20.12
C TYR A 179 -9.47 9.93 -19.06
N CYS A 180 -9.04 9.47 -17.89
CA CYS A 180 -9.96 9.06 -16.84
C CYS A 180 -9.54 9.56 -15.45
N TYR A 181 -10.52 10.02 -14.69
CA TYR A 181 -10.39 10.02 -13.24
C TYR A 181 -10.68 8.62 -12.69
N SER A 182 -10.09 8.29 -11.54
CA SER A 182 -10.31 7.01 -10.88
C SER A 182 -10.54 7.17 -9.39
N ALA A 183 -11.41 6.35 -8.82
CA ALA A 183 -11.67 6.37 -7.38
C ALA A 183 -10.44 6.01 -6.55
N ALA A 184 -9.51 5.19 -7.07
CA ALA A 184 -8.30 4.78 -6.37
C ALA A 184 -7.10 4.79 -7.33
N PRO A 185 -5.85 4.76 -6.83
CA PRO A 185 -4.67 4.69 -7.68
C PRO A 185 -4.68 3.49 -8.64
N MET A 186 -4.74 3.78 -9.95
CA MET A 186 -4.76 2.80 -11.05
C MET A 186 -3.48 2.85 -11.91
N TYR A 187 -2.35 3.26 -11.34
CA TYR A 187 -1.09 3.44 -12.10
C TYR A 187 -0.60 2.18 -12.83
N HIS A 188 -0.92 1.00 -12.30
CA HIS A 188 -0.63 -0.26 -12.99
C HIS A 188 -1.34 -0.36 -14.35
N ALA A 189 -2.55 0.19 -14.48
CA ALA A 189 -3.28 0.21 -15.75
C ALA A 189 -2.68 1.22 -16.72
N VAL A 190 -2.25 2.38 -16.22
CA VAL A 190 -1.54 3.38 -17.05
C VAL A 190 -0.26 2.79 -17.62
N PHE A 191 0.58 2.17 -16.79
CA PHE A 191 1.82 1.54 -17.25
C PHE A 191 1.58 0.33 -18.15
N ALA A 192 0.61 -0.53 -17.82
CA ALA A 192 0.25 -1.67 -18.68
C ALA A 192 -0.27 -1.21 -20.05
N SER A 193 -0.95 -0.05 -20.12
CA SER A 193 -1.40 0.53 -21.38
C SER A 193 -0.26 1.19 -22.18
N GLY A 194 0.94 1.35 -21.63
CA GLY A 194 1.98 2.18 -22.25
C GLY A 194 1.55 3.63 -22.40
N GLU A 195 0.81 4.16 -21.42
CA GLU A 195 0.23 5.52 -21.40
C GLU A 195 -0.76 5.85 -22.53
N ARG A 196 -1.23 4.83 -23.27
CA ARG A 196 -2.33 4.99 -24.22
C ARG A 196 -3.62 5.41 -23.53
N VAL A 197 -3.81 4.99 -22.28
CA VAL A 197 -4.87 5.46 -21.38
C VAL A 197 -4.24 6.11 -20.14
N VAL A 198 -4.53 7.38 -19.92
CA VAL A 198 -4.03 8.16 -18.78
C VAL A 198 -5.10 8.21 -17.70
N MET A 199 -4.74 7.74 -16.50
CA MET A 199 -5.65 7.72 -15.35
C MET A 199 -5.08 8.53 -14.19
N SER A 200 -5.88 9.45 -13.66
CA SER A 200 -5.56 10.21 -12.45
C SER A 200 -6.45 9.80 -11.27
N ALA A 201 -5.87 9.58 -10.10
CA ALA A 201 -6.61 9.13 -8.92
C ALA A 201 -7.16 10.31 -8.11
N LEU A 202 -8.45 10.27 -7.76
CA LEU A 202 -9.07 11.26 -6.88
C LEU A 202 -8.61 11.11 -5.42
N GLN A 203 -8.18 9.90 -5.01
CA GLN A 203 -7.78 9.64 -3.63
C GLN A 203 -6.44 10.27 -3.26
N LYS A 204 -5.43 10.03 -4.10
CA LYS A 204 -4.06 10.50 -3.89
C LYS A 204 -3.38 10.62 -5.25
N ASP A 205 -3.25 11.85 -5.72
CA ASP A 205 -2.48 12.12 -6.91
C ASP A 205 -0.99 11.99 -6.59
N ARG A 206 -0.32 11.07 -7.28
CA ARG A 206 1.13 10.85 -7.19
C ARG A 206 1.87 11.37 -8.43
N TYR A 207 1.13 11.72 -9.48
CA TYR A 207 1.67 12.19 -10.75
C TYR A 207 0.80 13.37 -11.21
N PRO A 208 1.03 14.57 -10.62
CA PRO A 208 0.25 15.77 -10.94
C PRO A 208 0.07 16.03 -12.45
N PRO A 209 1.06 15.78 -13.34
CA PRO A 209 0.88 15.95 -14.77
C PRO A 209 -0.29 15.14 -15.34
N TYR A 210 -0.55 13.92 -14.87
CA TYR A 210 -1.71 13.14 -15.31
C TYR A 210 -3.03 13.76 -14.84
N GLY A 211 -3.05 14.38 -13.66
CA GLY A 211 -4.21 15.13 -13.19
C GLY A 211 -4.58 16.29 -14.11
N GLU A 212 -3.58 17.05 -14.55
CA GLU A 212 -3.74 18.16 -15.49
C GLU A 212 -4.19 17.69 -16.88
N MET A 213 -3.55 16.64 -17.42
CA MET A 213 -3.91 16.06 -18.71
C MET A 213 -5.38 15.60 -18.73
N VAL A 214 -5.82 14.90 -17.68
CA VAL A 214 -7.21 14.46 -17.58
C VAL A 214 -8.15 15.66 -17.40
N GLY A 215 -7.79 16.66 -16.60
CA GLY A 215 -8.62 17.84 -16.36
C GLY A 215 -8.90 18.68 -17.61
N ARG A 216 -7.90 18.80 -18.49
CA ARG A 216 -7.98 19.56 -19.75
C ARG A 216 -8.59 18.77 -20.92
N ALA A 217 -8.78 17.47 -20.78
CA ALA A 217 -9.31 16.65 -21.85
C ALA A 217 -10.79 16.97 -22.13
N GLU A 218 -11.12 17.11 -23.42
CA GLU A 218 -12.49 17.33 -23.90
C GLU A 218 -13.40 16.16 -23.50
N ARG A 219 -12.90 14.93 -23.62
CA ARG A 219 -13.62 13.72 -23.22
C ARG A 219 -12.92 13.07 -22.05
N ILE A 220 -13.63 12.96 -20.93
CA ILE A 220 -13.13 12.29 -19.71
C ILE A 220 -14.02 11.11 -19.34
N CYS A 221 -13.44 10.14 -18.65
CA CYS A 221 -14.16 9.08 -17.98
C CYS A 221 -13.92 9.11 -16.47
N TYR A 222 -14.76 8.38 -15.73
CA TYR A 222 -14.57 8.08 -14.33
C TYR A 222 -14.65 6.58 -14.09
N LEU A 223 -13.58 6.03 -13.52
CA LEU A 223 -13.39 4.60 -13.31
C LEU A 223 -13.43 4.25 -11.81
N TYR A 224 -14.18 3.21 -11.46
CA TYR A 224 -14.16 2.64 -10.11
C TYR A 224 -14.41 1.13 -10.11
N ARG A 225 -13.93 0.45 -9.07
CA ARG A 225 -14.27 -0.96 -8.79
C ARG A 225 -15.47 -1.04 -7.86
N ASP A 226 -16.23 -2.13 -7.90
CA ASP A 226 -17.42 -2.30 -7.06
C ASP A 226 -17.11 -2.19 -5.54
N ASP A 227 -15.94 -2.63 -5.10
CA ASP A 227 -15.46 -2.49 -3.72
C ASP A 227 -15.07 -1.04 -3.32
N GLN A 228 -15.24 -0.08 -4.23
CA GLN A 228 -14.89 1.33 -4.05
C GLN A 228 -16.11 2.24 -3.96
N ARG A 229 -17.33 1.72 -4.14
CA ARG A 229 -18.58 2.50 -4.12
C ARG A 229 -18.82 3.26 -2.81
N THR A 230 -18.27 2.78 -1.71
CA THR A 230 -18.41 3.44 -0.39
C THR A 230 -17.21 4.32 -0.04
N LYS A 231 -16.22 4.45 -0.93
CA LYS A 231 -15.08 5.32 -0.70
C LYS A 231 -15.49 6.79 -0.81
N ARG A 232 -14.94 7.63 0.06
CA ARG A 232 -15.29 9.05 0.19
C ARG A 232 -15.20 9.80 -1.13
N GLN A 233 -14.09 9.63 -1.85
CA GLN A 233 -13.85 10.24 -3.15
C GLN A 233 -14.82 9.78 -4.23
N HIS A 234 -15.32 8.54 -4.16
CA HIS A 234 -16.38 8.08 -5.06
C HIS A 234 -17.70 8.75 -4.72
N VAL A 235 -18.09 8.72 -3.45
CA VAL A 235 -19.32 9.38 -2.99
C VAL A 235 -19.31 10.87 -3.31
N ALA A 236 -18.20 11.57 -3.06
CA ALA A 236 -18.03 12.98 -3.37
C ALA A 236 -18.14 13.24 -4.89
N PHE A 237 -17.49 12.42 -5.73
CA PHE A 237 -17.60 12.58 -7.17
C PHE A 237 -19.03 12.34 -7.67
N MET A 238 -19.71 11.28 -7.19
CA MET A 238 -21.10 11.03 -7.57
C MET A 238 -22.05 12.14 -7.10
N ARG A 239 -21.84 12.71 -5.91
CA ARG A 239 -22.61 13.87 -5.41
C ARG A 239 -22.37 15.12 -6.25
N LEU A 240 -21.14 15.35 -6.71
CA LEU A 240 -20.82 16.43 -7.62
C LEU A 240 -21.61 16.29 -8.94
N LEU A 241 -21.61 15.10 -9.55
CA LEU A 241 -22.37 14.84 -10.78
C LEU A 241 -23.87 15.09 -10.58
N ALA A 242 -24.44 14.55 -9.49
CA ALA A 242 -25.86 14.73 -9.17
C ALA A 242 -26.22 16.20 -8.95
N ARG A 243 -25.42 16.95 -8.17
CA ARG A 243 -25.63 18.38 -7.89
C ARG A 243 -25.58 19.25 -9.14
N LYS A 244 -24.75 18.86 -10.10
CA LYS A 244 -24.59 19.60 -11.35
C LYS A 244 -25.46 19.05 -12.49
N HIS A 245 -26.38 18.13 -12.18
CA HIS A 245 -27.26 17.49 -13.15
C HIS A 245 -26.52 16.93 -14.36
N VAL A 246 -25.32 16.39 -14.13
CA VAL A 246 -24.50 15.81 -15.19
C VAL A 246 -25.00 14.40 -15.49
N THR A 247 -25.47 14.19 -16.71
CA THR A 247 -25.77 12.86 -17.25
C THR A 247 -24.50 12.20 -17.74
N TYR A 248 -24.51 10.86 -17.84
CA TYR A 248 -23.36 10.08 -18.29
C TYR A 248 -23.82 8.70 -18.74
N ASP A 249 -23.06 8.15 -19.68
CA ASP A 249 -23.16 6.74 -20.06
C ASP A 249 -22.32 5.87 -19.13
N LYS A 250 -22.64 4.57 -19.13
CA LYS A 250 -21.89 3.59 -18.33
C LYS A 250 -21.74 2.27 -19.06
N PHE A 251 -20.57 1.68 -18.93
CA PHE A 251 -20.37 0.27 -19.22
C PHE A 251 -19.55 -0.40 -18.12
N ARG A 252 -19.59 -1.72 -18.11
CA ARG A 252 -18.91 -2.56 -17.12
C ARG A 252 -17.89 -3.46 -17.82
N VAL A 253 -16.69 -3.53 -17.26
CA VAL A 253 -15.64 -4.47 -17.67
C VAL A 253 -15.22 -5.27 -16.45
N ARG A 254 -15.68 -6.52 -16.38
CA ARG A 254 -15.46 -7.42 -15.22
C ARG A 254 -15.87 -6.75 -13.89
N ASP A 255 -14.93 -6.36 -13.04
CA ASP A 255 -15.17 -5.69 -11.75
C ASP A 255 -15.03 -4.16 -11.79
N PHE A 256 -14.76 -3.59 -12.96
CA PHE A 256 -14.68 -2.15 -13.20
C PHE A 256 -15.98 -1.61 -13.78
N THR A 257 -16.42 -0.46 -13.26
CA THR A 257 -17.44 0.37 -13.87
C THR A 257 -16.80 1.64 -14.41
N VAL A 258 -17.11 1.96 -15.66
CA VAL A 258 -16.67 3.18 -16.36
C VAL A 258 -17.90 4.06 -16.56
N LEU A 259 -17.83 5.29 -16.07
CA LEU A 259 -18.78 6.35 -16.40
C LEU A 259 -18.10 7.27 -17.43
N TYR A 260 -18.78 7.64 -18.49
CA TYR A 260 -18.20 8.41 -19.59
C TYR A 260 -19.27 9.25 -20.29
N ASP A 261 -18.87 10.06 -21.26
CA ASP A 261 -19.77 10.97 -22.01
C ASP A 261 -20.62 11.83 -21.07
N PHE A 262 -19.91 12.52 -20.18
CA PHE A 262 -20.51 13.44 -19.22
C PHE A 262 -21.12 14.64 -19.93
N GLU A 263 -22.42 14.88 -19.72
CA GLU A 263 -23.15 16.00 -20.33
C GLU A 263 -23.83 16.88 -19.26
N PRO A 264 -23.52 18.19 -19.20
CA PRO A 264 -22.47 18.89 -19.94
C PRO A 264 -21.08 18.59 -19.33
N ARG A 265 -20.08 18.27 -20.17
CA ARG A 265 -18.69 18.04 -19.74
C ARG A 265 -18.11 19.22 -18.96
N SER A 266 -18.45 20.43 -19.39
CA SER A 266 -17.97 21.69 -18.80
C SER A 266 -18.39 21.87 -17.33
N ALA A 267 -19.42 21.13 -16.87
CA ALA A 267 -19.80 21.13 -15.46
C ALA A 267 -18.74 20.49 -14.56
N ILE A 268 -17.83 19.66 -15.09
CA ILE A 268 -16.74 19.05 -14.32
C ILE A 268 -15.46 19.86 -14.50
N THR A 269 -15.26 20.87 -13.66
CA THR A 269 -14.08 21.74 -13.72
C THR A 269 -12.92 21.20 -12.89
N GLU A 270 -11.70 21.67 -13.16
CA GLU A 270 -10.52 21.36 -12.35
C GLU A 270 -10.72 21.74 -10.87
N ALA A 271 -11.38 22.88 -10.60
CA ALA A 271 -11.73 23.31 -9.25
C ALA A 271 -12.69 22.34 -8.53
N ASP A 272 -13.60 21.69 -9.26
CA ASP A 272 -14.48 20.68 -8.67
C ASP A 272 -13.72 19.41 -8.30
N ILE A 273 -12.83 18.96 -9.18
CA ILE A 273 -11.97 17.81 -8.94
C ILE A 273 -11.05 18.09 -7.75
N GLU A 274 -10.49 19.29 -7.65
CA GLU A 274 -9.65 19.68 -6.54
C GLU A 274 -10.45 19.77 -5.22
N ARG A 275 -11.71 20.21 -5.27
CA ARG A 275 -12.63 20.12 -4.12
C ARG A 275 -12.83 18.67 -3.66
N VAL A 276 -13.08 17.74 -4.58
CA VAL A 276 -13.20 16.31 -4.24
C VAL A 276 -11.91 15.78 -3.60
N ARG A 277 -10.74 16.11 -4.16
CA ARG A 277 -9.42 15.74 -3.62
C ARG A 277 -9.15 16.38 -2.26
N HIS A 278 -9.59 17.62 -2.05
CA HIS A 278 -9.42 18.35 -0.80
C HIS A 278 -10.22 17.69 0.32
N GLN A 279 -11.49 17.34 0.08
CA GLN A 279 -12.33 16.68 1.06
C GLN A 279 -11.80 15.30 1.50
N GLU A 280 -11.18 14.55 0.58
CA GLU A 280 -10.48 13.31 0.94
C GLU A 280 -9.26 13.58 1.82
N ARG A 281 -8.45 14.61 1.50
CA ARG A 281 -7.27 15.00 2.28
C ARG A 281 -7.63 15.44 3.71
N THR A 282 -8.68 16.23 3.86
CA THR A 282 -9.17 16.71 5.18
C THR A 282 -9.99 15.68 5.93
N ARG A 283 -10.25 14.51 5.32
CA ARG A 283 -10.97 13.37 5.91
C ARG A 283 -12.37 13.72 6.41
N ILE A 284 -13.06 14.63 5.76
CA ILE A 284 -14.44 15.00 6.07
C ILE A 284 -15.31 13.72 6.09
N GLY A 285 -16.19 13.62 7.10
CA GLY A 285 -17.13 12.51 7.25
C GLY A 285 -18.04 12.39 6.02
N ILE A 286 -18.44 11.18 5.64
CA ILE A 286 -19.19 10.93 4.40
C ILE A 286 -20.51 11.73 4.41
N GLU A 287 -21.12 11.84 5.58
CA GLU A 287 -22.29 12.65 5.88
C GLU A 287 -22.13 14.14 5.53
N ASN A 288 -20.90 14.66 5.53
CA ASN A 288 -20.58 16.08 5.32
C ASN A 288 -19.82 16.35 4.00
N LEU A 289 -19.58 15.34 3.17
CA LEU A 289 -18.89 15.50 1.88
C LEU A 289 -19.79 16.20 0.86
N LEU A 290 -19.39 17.38 0.38
CA LEU A 290 -20.17 18.22 -0.55
C LEU A 290 -21.63 18.28 -0.08
N PRO A 291 -21.96 19.09 0.94
CA PRO A 291 -23.36 19.22 1.37
C PRO A 291 -24.23 19.48 0.14
N LEU A 292 -25.33 18.73 0.05
CA LEU A 292 -26.47 19.14 -0.75
C LEU A 292 -26.92 20.42 -0.06
N ASP A 293 -26.48 21.58 -0.55
CA ASP A 293 -26.94 22.84 0.02
C ASP A 293 -28.47 22.86 -0.14
N ARG A 294 -29.13 23.24 0.96
CA ARG A 294 -30.56 23.50 1.05
C ARG A 294 -31.00 24.50 -0.01
#